data_AF-A0A953RKI7-F1
#
_entry.id   AF-A0A953RKI7-F1
#
_cell.length_a   1.000
_cell.length_b   1.000
_cell.length_c   1.000
_cell.angle_alpha   90.00
_cell.angle_beta   90.00
_cell.angle_gamma   90.00
#
_symmetry.space_group_name_H-M   'P 1'
#
loop_
_entity.id
_entity.type
_entity.pdbx_description
1 polymer ?
#
loop_
_entity_poly.entity_id
_entity_poly.type
_entity_poly.pdbx_seq_one_letter_code
_entity_poly.pdbx_strand_id
1 'polypeptide(L)'
;MKRASLLLLLMFILTSLVQAQDNSPQAPSSATGPSTHGQMHSEHHRKMMEMHQQHMEAMKADMAKMRSSLAQMKANLAKISDPTEKGSWQSNVDMWEVLIGHMEQMSKHMEAMGQGMGGMGHGMMHDHGMGGPASPPPAEKKPE
;
A
#
# COMPACT_ATOMS: atom_id res chain seq x y z
N MET A 1 -27.88 15.45 -24.17
CA MET A 1 -27.48 14.02 -24.17
C MET A 1 -26.03 13.86 -23.70
N LYS A 2 -25.68 14.12 -22.43
CA LYS A 2 -24.27 13.99 -21.99
C LYS A 2 -24.07 13.43 -20.57
N ARG A 3 -25.02 13.63 -19.64
CA ARG A 3 -24.90 13.09 -18.27
C ARG A 3 -25.44 11.66 -18.14
N ALA A 4 -26.57 11.36 -18.78
CA ALA A 4 -27.16 10.03 -18.79
C ALA A 4 -26.30 8.98 -19.53
N SER A 5 -25.67 9.34 -20.67
CA SER A 5 -24.71 8.45 -21.35
C SER A 5 -23.47 8.17 -20.52
N LEU A 6 -23.01 9.13 -19.72
CA LEU A 6 -21.82 8.97 -18.90
C LEU A 6 -22.08 7.98 -17.75
N LEU A 7 -23.27 8.05 -17.14
CA LEU A 7 -23.68 7.12 -16.08
C LEU A 7 -23.89 5.69 -16.61
N LEU A 8 -24.46 5.55 -17.81
CA LEU A 8 -24.62 4.24 -18.46
C LEU A 8 -23.28 3.60 -18.82
N LEU A 9 -22.33 4.41 -19.30
CA LEU A 9 -20.99 3.92 -19.65
C LEU A 9 -20.19 3.56 -18.40
N LEU A 10 -20.38 4.27 -17.28
CA LEU A 10 -19.75 3.96 -16.00
C LEU A 10 -20.30 2.67 -15.39
N MET A 11 -21.62 2.46 -15.45
CA MET A 11 -22.27 1.21 -15.00
C MET A 11 -21.83 0.00 -15.82
N PHE A 12 -21.59 0.15 -17.12
CA PHE A 12 -21.19 -0.96 -18.00
C PHE A 12 -19.78 -1.49 -17.71
N ILE A 13 -18.88 -0.67 -17.15
CA ILE A 13 -17.51 -1.07 -16.81
C ILE A 13 -17.48 -1.86 -15.49
N LEU A 14 -18.38 -1.57 -14.55
CA LEU A 14 -18.40 -2.23 -13.24
C LEU A 14 -18.91 -3.69 -13.27
N THR A 15 -19.67 -4.09 -14.29
CA THR A 15 -20.29 -5.44 -14.35
C THR A 15 -19.37 -6.50 -14.97
N SER A 16 -18.27 -6.11 -15.62
CA SER A 16 -17.43 -7.05 -16.39
C SER A 16 -16.36 -7.80 -15.57
N LEU A 17 -16.36 -7.70 -14.24
CA LEU A 17 -15.37 -8.37 -13.38
C LEU A 17 -15.93 -9.59 -12.60
N VAL A 18 -16.96 -10.24 -13.14
CA VAL A 18 -17.51 -11.52 -12.64
C VAL A 18 -17.59 -12.50 -13.81
N GLN A 19 -16.45 -12.96 -14.32
CA GLN A 19 -16.28 -14.29 -14.93
C GLN A 19 -14.85 -14.45 -15.45
N ALA A 20 -13.94 -14.87 -14.57
CA ALA A 20 -12.72 -15.55 -14.98
C ALA A 20 -12.16 -16.35 -13.80
N GLN A 21 -12.99 -17.18 -13.18
CA GLN A 21 -12.52 -18.28 -12.34
C GLN A 21 -13.41 -19.49 -12.60
N ASP A 22 -13.03 -20.31 -13.57
CA ASP A 22 -13.26 -21.75 -13.48
C ASP A 22 -12.17 -22.51 -14.25
N ASN A 23 -11.30 -23.14 -13.47
CA ASN A 23 -10.61 -24.41 -13.66
C ASN A 23 -9.69 -24.65 -14.88
N SER A 24 -8.38 -24.70 -14.60
CA SER A 24 -7.42 -25.57 -15.32
C SER A 24 -6.92 -26.69 -14.40
N PRO A 25 -6.92 -27.97 -14.83
CA PRO A 25 -6.51 -29.10 -14.00
C PRO A 25 -4.99 -29.23 -13.83
N GLN A 26 -4.61 -29.74 -12.65
CA GLN A 26 -3.26 -30.14 -12.22
C GLN A 26 -2.46 -31.03 -13.18
N ALA A 27 -1.14 -30.85 -13.17
CA ALA A 27 -0.09 -31.89 -13.09
C ALA A 27 1.31 -31.24 -12.96
N PRO A 28 2.41 -31.94 -12.61
CA PRO A 28 2.62 -33.02 -11.64
C PRO A 28 3.76 -32.70 -10.63
N SER A 29 3.93 -33.60 -9.67
CA SER A 29 4.93 -33.59 -8.58
C SER A 29 6.37 -33.27 -9.00
N SER A 30 7.01 -32.34 -8.31
CA SER A 30 8.45 -32.07 -8.46
C SER A 30 9.28 -33.06 -7.65
N ALA A 31 9.96 -33.95 -8.36
CA ALA A 31 11.05 -34.75 -7.83
C ALA A 31 12.22 -33.85 -7.39
N THR A 32 12.78 -34.16 -6.22
CA THR A 32 13.92 -33.48 -5.59
C THR A 32 15.19 -33.66 -6.42
N GLY A 33 15.82 -32.55 -6.83
CA GLY A 33 17.12 -32.50 -7.52
C GLY A 33 17.85 -31.18 -7.20
N PRO A 34 19.19 -31.14 -7.30
CA PRO A 34 20.05 -30.37 -6.39
C PRO A 34 20.19 -28.88 -6.72
N SER A 35 19.99 -28.04 -5.68
CA SER A 35 20.59 -26.71 -5.44
C SER A 35 20.76 -25.74 -6.62
N THR A 36 19.66 -25.23 -7.15
CA THR A 36 19.56 -23.95 -7.91
C THR A 36 18.85 -22.85 -7.11
N HIS A 37 18.58 -23.09 -5.82
CA HIS A 37 17.70 -22.25 -4.99
C HIS A 37 18.27 -20.86 -4.65
N GLY A 38 19.60 -20.68 -4.71
CA GLY A 38 20.25 -19.39 -4.38
C GLY A 38 20.06 -18.31 -5.46
N GLN A 39 20.11 -18.70 -6.74
CA GLN A 39 20.08 -17.75 -7.86
C GLN A 39 18.66 -17.21 -8.12
N MET A 40 17.63 -18.07 -8.06
CA MET A 40 16.23 -17.63 -8.16
C MET A 40 15.84 -16.69 -7.02
N HIS A 41 16.37 -16.89 -5.81
CA HIS A 41 16.03 -16.05 -4.65
C HIS A 41 16.58 -14.62 -4.80
N SER A 42 17.80 -14.46 -5.32
CA SER A 42 18.41 -13.14 -5.55
C SER A 42 17.69 -12.32 -6.63
N GLU A 43 17.27 -12.94 -7.73
CA GLU A 43 16.55 -12.24 -8.80
C GLU A 43 15.14 -11.82 -8.36
N HIS A 44 14.47 -12.68 -7.60
CA HIS A 44 13.17 -12.37 -7.02
C HIS A 44 13.26 -11.18 -6.06
N HIS A 45 14.26 -11.16 -5.17
CA HIS A 45 14.48 -10.05 -4.25
C HIS A 45 14.76 -8.74 -5.00
N ARG A 46 15.62 -8.77 -6.03
CA ARG A 46 15.91 -7.59 -6.87
C ARG A 46 14.66 -7.03 -7.53
N LYS A 47 13.82 -7.89 -8.12
CA LYS A 47 12.56 -7.50 -8.77
C LYS A 47 11.59 -6.84 -7.78
N MET A 48 11.51 -7.37 -6.55
CA MET A 48 10.66 -6.78 -5.50
C MET A 48 11.16 -5.39 -5.09
N MET A 49 12.48 -5.21 -4.95
CA MET A 49 13.07 -3.90 -4.65
C MET A 49 12.82 -2.87 -5.76
N GLU A 50 12.94 -3.29 -7.02
CA GLU A 50 12.68 -2.41 -8.18
C GLU A 50 11.21 -1.96 -8.23
N MET A 51 10.26 -2.88 -8.02
CA MET A 51 8.84 -2.50 -7.94
C MET A 51 8.55 -1.58 -6.76
N HIS A 52 9.19 -1.81 -5.61
CA HIS A 52 9.04 -0.93 -4.45
C HIS A 52 9.58 0.48 -4.73
N GLN A 53 10.73 0.58 -5.40
CA GLN A 53 11.31 1.86 -5.82
C GLN A 53 10.36 2.62 -6.76
N GLN A 54 9.89 1.96 -7.82
CA GLN A 54 8.94 2.56 -8.77
C GLN A 54 7.65 3.03 -8.06
N HIS A 55 7.13 2.23 -7.13
CA HIS A 55 5.96 2.61 -6.34
C HIS A 55 6.21 3.86 -5.50
N MET A 56 7.37 3.95 -4.84
CA MET A 56 7.75 5.13 -4.06
C MET A 56 7.90 6.38 -4.93
N GLU A 57 8.49 6.26 -6.11
CA GLU A 57 8.61 7.37 -7.06
C GLU A 57 7.25 7.86 -7.56
N ALA A 58 6.35 6.93 -7.90
CA ALA A 58 4.99 7.26 -8.30
C ALA A 58 4.25 8.00 -7.17
N MET A 59 4.34 7.52 -5.93
CA MET A 59 3.76 8.21 -4.78
C MET A 59 4.34 9.62 -4.59
N LYS A 60 5.66 9.81 -4.77
CA LYS A 60 6.28 11.14 -4.71
C LYS A 60 5.73 12.08 -5.77
N ALA A 61 5.57 11.60 -7.01
CA ALA A 61 4.98 12.39 -8.08
C ALA A 61 3.51 12.75 -7.81
N ASP A 62 2.72 11.80 -7.31
CA ASP A 62 1.33 12.03 -6.95
C ASP A 62 1.20 13.05 -5.82
N MET A 63 2.05 12.99 -4.80
CA MET A 63 2.10 14.01 -3.73
C MET A 63 2.40 15.40 -4.26
N ALA A 64 3.38 15.54 -5.17
CA ALA A 64 3.69 16.82 -5.80
C ALA A 64 2.49 17.37 -6.59
N LYS A 65 1.78 16.50 -7.32
CA LYS A 65 0.56 16.88 -8.06
C LYS A 65 -0.57 17.28 -7.13
N MET A 66 -0.77 16.57 -6.02
CA MET A 66 -1.77 16.92 -5.00
C MET A 66 -1.47 18.28 -4.36
N ARG A 67 -0.21 18.57 -4.03
CA ARG A 67 0.23 19.87 -3.52
C ARG A 67 -0.04 21.01 -4.50
N SER A 68 0.29 20.82 -5.77
CA SER A 68 0.01 21.79 -6.83
C SER A 68 -1.50 22.03 -6.98
N SER A 69 -2.29 20.97 -6.95
CA SER A 69 -3.75 21.05 -7.02
C SER A 69 -4.34 21.79 -5.82
N LEU A 70 -3.82 21.55 -4.62
CA LEU A 70 -4.22 22.27 -3.40
C LEU A 70 -3.86 23.75 -3.48
N ALA A 71 -2.67 24.09 -3.99
CA ALA A 71 -2.27 25.48 -4.21
C ALA A 71 -3.22 26.17 -5.22
N GLN A 72 -3.63 25.48 -6.29
CA GLN A 72 -4.61 25.99 -7.23
C GLN A 72 -5.99 26.18 -6.59
N MET A 73 -6.44 25.26 -5.73
CA MET A 73 -7.69 25.43 -4.98
C MET A 73 -7.63 26.67 -4.06
N LYS A 74 -6.53 26.87 -3.34
CA LYS A 74 -6.29 28.07 -2.52
C LYS A 74 -6.31 29.36 -3.35
N ALA A 75 -5.69 29.35 -4.54
CA ALA A 75 -5.71 30.49 -5.45
C ALA A 75 -7.11 30.79 -6.02
N ASN A 76 -7.91 29.75 -6.27
CA ASN A 76 -9.30 29.92 -6.71
C ASN A 76 -10.19 30.45 -5.58
N LEU A 77 -9.96 29.99 -4.35
CA LEU A 77 -10.65 30.47 -3.15
C LEU A 77 -10.49 31.99 -2.96
N ALA A 78 -9.31 32.52 -3.25
CA ALA A 78 -9.03 33.95 -3.16
C ALA A 78 -9.88 34.80 -4.13
N LYS A 79 -10.41 34.18 -5.19
CA LYS A 79 -11.27 34.83 -6.19
C LYS A 79 -12.77 34.74 -5.86
N ILE A 80 -13.14 33.95 -4.86
CA ILE A 80 -14.54 33.83 -4.43
C ILE A 80 -14.91 35.05 -3.58
N SER A 81 -15.91 35.79 -4.04
CA SER A 81 -16.42 36.99 -3.34
C SER A 81 -17.49 36.67 -2.30
N ASP A 82 -18.26 35.58 -2.49
CA ASP A 82 -19.28 35.18 -1.53
C ASP A 82 -18.64 34.56 -0.27
N PRO A 83 -18.86 35.14 0.92
CA PRO A 83 -18.20 34.68 2.15
C PRO A 83 -18.67 33.30 2.61
N THR A 84 -19.91 32.91 2.32
CA THR A 84 -20.48 31.62 2.73
C THR A 84 -19.91 30.48 1.89
N GLU A 85 -19.87 30.67 0.58
CA GLU A 85 -19.23 29.78 -0.38
C GLU A 85 -17.72 29.68 -0.08
N LYS A 86 -17.06 30.82 0.18
CA LYS A 86 -15.65 30.85 0.55
C LYS A 86 -15.37 30.06 1.84
N GLY A 87 -16.21 30.18 2.87
CA GLY A 87 -16.06 29.39 4.10
C GLY A 87 -16.20 27.87 3.85
N SER A 88 -17.15 27.48 3.00
CA SER A 88 -17.38 26.08 2.64
C SER A 88 -16.18 25.49 1.89
N TRP A 89 -15.62 26.23 0.93
CA TRP A 89 -14.43 25.81 0.18
C TRP A 89 -13.15 25.83 1.03
N GLN A 90 -13.02 26.75 1.99
CA GLN A 90 -11.90 26.76 2.92
C GLN A 90 -11.85 25.47 3.74
N SER A 91 -13.00 25.04 4.27
CA SER A 91 -13.08 23.78 5.02
C SER A 91 -12.67 22.56 4.17
N ASN A 92 -13.02 22.56 2.88
CA ASN A 92 -12.58 21.50 1.95
C ASN A 92 -11.05 21.55 1.73
N VAL A 93 -10.48 22.74 1.51
CA VAL A 93 -9.03 22.94 1.39
C VAL A 93 -8.29 22.44 2.64
N ASP A 94 -8.80 22.78 3.83
CA ASP A 94 -8.19 22.39 5.10
C ASP A 94 -8.16 20.86 5.28
N MET A 95 -9.26 20.18 4.90
CA MET A 95 -9.32 18.71 4.92
C MET A 95 -8.27 18.07 3.98
N TRP A 96 -8.14 18.58 2.75
CA TRP A 96 -7.13 18.09 1.81
C TRP A 96 -5.71 18.37 2.29
N GLU A 97 -5.48 19.49 2.96
CA GLU A 97 -4.18 19.83 3.53
C GLU A 97 -3.75 18.84 4.63
N VAL A 98 -4.68 18.45 5.52
CA VAL A 98 -4.42 17.42 6.54
C VAL A 98 -4.09 16.08 5.91
N LEU A 99 -4.86 15.65 4.90
CA LEU A 99 -4.66 14.36 4.24
C LEU A 99 -3.31 14.30 3.52
N ILE A 100 -2.95 15.34 2.76
CA ILE A 100 -1.66 15.42 2.06
C ILE A 100 -0.51 15.45 3.07
N GLY A 101 -0.65 16.20 4.17
CA GLY A 101 0.34 16.24 5.25
C GLY A 101 0.57 14.87 5.88
N HIS A 102 -0.49 14.09 6.11
CA HIS A 102 -0.39 12.72 6.61
C HIS A 102 0.33 11.79 5.63
N MET A 103 0.00 11.87 4.33
CA MET A 103 0.67 11.07 3.29
C MET A 103 2.16 11.40 3.18
N GLU A 104 2.54 12.67 3.32
CA GLU A 104 3.95 13.08 3.34
C GLU A 104 4.70 12.53 4.55
N GLN A 105 4.07 12.54 5.73
CA GLN A 105 4.66 11.94 6.93
C GLN A 105 4.87 10.44 6.75
N MET A 106 3.87 9.73 6.19
CA MET A 106 3.97 8.31 5.91
C MET A 106 5.06 8.00 4.88
N SER A 107 5.17 8.81 3.82
CA SER A 107 6.22 8.66 2.81
C SER A 107 7.62 8.84 3.40
N LYS A 108 7.82 9.86 4.25
CA LYS A 108 9.08 10.07 4.98
C LYS A 108 9.43 8.89 5.88
N HIS A 109 8.43 8.33 6.58
CA HIS A 109 8.63 7.15 7.41
C HIS A 109 9.05 5.92 6.59
N MET A 110 8.39 5.68 5.45
CA MET A 110 8.79 4.60 4.54
C MET A 110 10.21 4.80 4.00
N GLU A 111 10.59 6.01 3.62
CA GLU A 111 11.93 6.32 3.14
C GLU A 111 13.01 6.05 4.22
N ALA A 112 12.74 6.43 5.47
CA ALA A 112 13.62 6.12 6.60
C ALA A 112 13.75 4.61 6.84
N MET A 113 12.66 3.85 6.73
CA MET A 113 12.68 2.40 6.93
C MET A 113 13.37 1.66 5.77
N GLY A 114 13.17 2.10 4.53
CA GLY A 114 13.84 1.55 3.34
C GLY A 114 15.35 1.75 3.35
N GLN A 115 15.84 2.87 3.89
CA GLN A 115 17.28 3.09 4.10
C GLN A 115 17.86 2.21 5.23
N GLY A 116 17.05 1.84 6.23
CA GLY A 116 17.48 0.99 7.36
C GLY A 116 17.58 -0.51 7.04
N MET A 117 16.82 -1.03 6.07
CA MET A 117 16.83 -2.46 5.72
C MET A 117 17.99 -2.89 4.82
N GLY A 118 18.70 -1.96 4.18
CA GLY A 118 19.91 -2.25 3.39
C GLY A 118 21.11 -2.75 4.21
N GLY A 119 21.03 -2.72 5.54
CA GLY A 119 22.10 -3.13 6.46
C GLY A 119 21.81 -4.39 7.30
N MET A 120 20.65 -5.02 7.16
CA MET A 120 20.23 -6.15 8.02
C MET A 120 20.30 -7.51 7.32
N GLY A 121 21.13 -7.61 6.28
CA GLY A 121 21.56 -8.89 5.71
C GLY A 121 22.69 -9.47 6.55
N HIS A 122 22.36 -10.14 7.66
CA HIS A 122 23.11 -11.21 8.35
C HIS A 122 22.55 -11.32 9.79
N GLY A 123 21.87 -12.42 10.14
CA GLY A 123 21.72 -12.79 11.56
C GLY A 123 20.34 -13.16 12.10
N MET A 124 19.45 -13.77 11.32
CA MET A 124 18.29 -14.49 11.88
C MET A 124 18.29 -15.96 11.44
N MET A 125 19.38 -16.66 11.75
CA MET A 125 19.29 -18.08 12.09
C MET A 125 18.82 -18.16 13.54
N HIS A 126 17.50 -18.19 13.76
CA HIS A 126 16.96 -18.63 15.05
C HIS A 126 16.49 -20.07 14.90
N ASP A 127 17.43 -20.96 15.23
CA ASP A 127 17.25 -22.16 16.04
C ASP A 127 15.87 -22.84 15.94
N HIS A 128 15.77 -23.88 15.12
CA HIS A 128 14.74 -24.91 15.27
C HIS A 128 15.31 -26.06 16.10
N GLY A 129 15.60 -25.80 17.38
CA GLY A 129 15.79 -26.83 18.40
C GLY A 129 14.44 -27.35 18.90
N MET A 130 13.76 -28.20 18.12
CA MET A 130 12.59 -28.95 18.61
C MET A 130 13.06 -30.15 19.44
N GLY A 131 13.17 -29.97 20.76
CA GLY A 131 13.44 -31.08 21.69
C GLY A 131 13.44 -30.66 23.17
N GLY A 132 12.27 -30.52 23.80
CA GLY A 132 12.13 -30.36 25.26
C GLY A 132 10.73 -29.94 25.69
N PRO A 133 10.20 -30.41 26.85
CA PRO A 133 8.77 -30.71 27.04
C PRO A 133 7.90 -29.49 27.34
N ALA A 134 6.61 -29.65 27.03
CA ALA A 134 5.54 -28.67 27.21
C ALA A 134 5.44 -28.15 28.65
N SER A 135 5.39 -26.82 28.79
CA SER A 135 5.01 -26.15 30.04
C SER A 135 3.52 -26.41 30.35
N PRO A 136 3.16 -26.69 31.61
CA PRO A 136 1.76 -26.91 32.00
C PRO A 136 0.97 -25.59 32.02
N PRO A 137 -0.36 -25.62 31.84
CA PRO A 137 -1.17 -24.40 31.83
C PRO A 137 -1.25 -23.74 33.23
N PRO A 138 -1.43 -22.41 33.31
CA PRO A 138 -1.54 -21.70 34.58
C PRO A 138 -2.83 -22.06 35.32
N ALA A 139 -2.71 -22.35 36.62
CA ALA A 139 -3.84 -22.58 37.51
C ALA A 139 -4.69 -21.31 37.69
N GLU A 140 -5.99 -21.40 37.35
CA GLU A 140 -6.99 -20.39 37.69
C GLU A 140 -7.09 -20.24 39.21
N LYS A 141 -6.88 -19.02 39.73
CA LYS A 141 -7.30 -18.68 41.09
C LYS A 141 -8.75 -18.19 41.04
N LYS A 142 -9.66 -19.03 41.52
CA LYS A 142 -11.05 -18.70 41.83
C LYS A 142 -11.11 -17.70 43.00
N PRO A 143 -12.03 -16.71 42.99
CA PRO A 143 -12.18 -15.77 44.09
C PRO A 143 -13.15 -16.30 45.16
N GLU A 144 -12.80 -16.09 46.43
CA GLU A 144 -13.70 -15.92 47.58
C GLU A 144 -13.09 -14.89 48.53
#